data_AF-A0A1D6KMZ5-F1
#
_entry.id   AF-A0A1D6KMZ5-F1
#
_cell.length_a   1.000
_cell.length_b   1.000
_cell.length_c   1.000
_cell.angle_alpha   90.00
_cell.angle_beta   90.00
_cell.angle_gamma   90.00
#
_symmetry.space_group_name_H-M   'P 1'
#
loop_
_entity.id
_entity.type
_entity.pdbx_description
1 polymer ?
#
loop_
_entity_poly.entity_id
_entity_poly.type
_entity_poly.pdbx_seq_one_letter_code
_entity_poly.pdbx_strand_id
1 'polypeptide(L)'
;MATLHRDELGQETLLNLLLRNYLHYNLYDQAEKLRSKAPRFEAHSNQQFCRYLFYLGKIRTIQLEYTDAKESLLQAARKAPTTARGFRIQCNKWAIIVRLLLGEIPERTVFMQKGMKKALTPYFELTNAVRVGDLELFRTVADKFASTFSADRTRNLIVRLRHNVIRTGLRNISISYSRISLADIAKKLRLDSENPVADAESIVAKAIRDGAIDATIDHANGWMVSKETGDVYSTNEPQIAFNSRIAFCLNMHNEAVKAMRFPPNSHKEKESAEKRRERLQQEEELAKHMAEEEDDDF
;
A
#
# COMPACT_ATOMS: atom_id res chain seq x y z
N MET A 1 12.90 21.75 -20.47
CA MET A 1 11.82 21.95 -21.46
C MET A 1 10.46 21.53 -20.90
N ALA A 2 10.21 20.28 -20.51
CA ALA A 2 8.87 19.83 -20.06
C ALA A 2 8.27 20.57 -18.85
N THR A 3 9.06 20.87 -17.81
CA THR A 3 8.62 21.68 -16.65
C THR A 3 8.36 23.14 -17.00
N LEU A 4 9.18 23.72 -17.89
CA LEU A 4 9.04 25.09 -18.34
C LEU A 4 7.85 25.29 -19.30
N HIS A 5 7.52 24.27 -20.09
CA HIS A 5 6.41 24.27 -21.05
C HIS A 5 5.09 23.75 -20.45
N ARG A 6 5.08 23.41 -19.15
CA ARG A 6 3.93 22.85 -18.43
C ARG A 6 3.33 21.59 -19.09
N ASP A 7 4.18 20.78 -19.72
CA ASP A 7 3.76 19.46 -20.22
C ASP A 7 3.70 18.46 -19.05
N GLU A 8 2.51 18.30 -18.47
CA GLU A 8 2.28 17.48 -17.28
C GLU A 8 2.48 15.98 -17.56
N LEU A 9 2.11 15.51 -18.76
CA LEU A 9 2.34 14.13 -19.20
C LEU A 9 3.83 13.83 -19.42
N GLY A 10 4.54 14.73 -20.09
CA GLY A 10 5.99 14.63 -20.28
C GLY A 10 6.75 14.61 -18.94
N GLN A 11 6.31 15.42 -17.97
CA GLN A 11 6.92 15.45 -16.64
C GLN A 11 6.73 14.13 -15.87
N GLU A 12 5.51 13.58 -15.83
CA GLU A 12 5.22 12.30 -15.16
C GLU A 12 6.04 11.15 -15.76
N THR A 13 6.12 11.07 -17.09
CA THR A 13 6.87 10.02 -17.78
C THR A 13 8.37 10.11 -17.52
N LEU A 14 8.95 11.31 -17.61
CA LEU A 14 10.36 11.54 -17.35
C LEU A 14 10.72 11.24 -15.88
N LEU A 15 9.88 11.66 -14.94
CA LEU A 15 10.08 11.36 -13.52
C LEU A 15 10.11 9.84 -13.29
N ASN A 16 9.19 9.10 -13.87
CA ASN A 16 9.15 7.64 -13.75
C ASN A 16 10.40 6.97 -14.32
N LEU A 17 10.91 7.45 -15.45
CA LEU A 17 12.14 6.94 -16.06
C LEU A 17 13.37 7.23 -15.20
N LEU A 18 13.46 8.44 -14.63
CA LEU A 18 14.54 8.82 -13.71
C LEU A 18 14.51 7.97 -12.45
N LEU A 19 13.35 7.85 -11.79
CA LEU A 19 13.19 6.99 -10.61
C LEU A 19 13.58 5.54 -10.93
N ARG A 20 13.16 5.00 -12.07
CA ARG A 20 13.57 3.66 -12.50
C ARG A 20 15.10 3.52 -12.61
N ASN A 21 15.79 4.53 -13.14
CA ASN A 21 17.24 4.52 -13.27
C ASN A 21 17.92 4.53 -11.88
N TYR A 22 17.50 5.41 -10.97
CA TYR A 22 18.02 5.44 -9.61
C TYR A 22 17.79 4.13 -8.85
N LEU A 23 16.60 3.53 -8.98
CA LEU A 23 16.31 2.23 -8.38
C LEU A 23 17.13 1.10 -9.01
N HIS A 24 17.53 1.24 -10.28
CA HIS A 24 18.37 0.25 -10.94
C HIS A 24 19.78 0.22 -10.34
N TYR A 25 20.34 1.40 -10.05
CA TYR A 25 21.68 1.57 -9.45
C TYR A 25 21.68 1.57 -7.91
N ASN A 26 20.54 1.28 -7.26
CA ASN A 26 20.40 1.29 -5.79
C ASN A 26 20.66 2.65 -5.12
N LEU A 27 20.47 3.76 -5.85
CA LEU A 27 20.65 5.13 -5.34
C LEU A 27 19.35 5.63 -4.68
N TYR A 28 18.98 5.04 -3.55
CA TYR A 28 17.70 5.29 -2.88
C TYR A 28 17.61 6.70 -2.26
N ASP A 29 18.70 7.21 -1.68
CA ASP A 29 18.71 8.55 -1.06
C ASP A 29 18.57 9.67 -2.10
N GLN A 30 19.17 9.50 -3.27
CA GLN A 30 19.05 10.45 -4.37
C GLN A 30 17.64 10.44 -4.95
N ALA A 31 17.03 9.25 -5.10
CA ALA A 31 15.65 9.13 -5.55
C ALA A 31 14.68 9.82 -4.60
N GLU A 32 14.92 9.75 -3.30
CA GLU A 32 14.07 10.43 -2.31
C GLU A 32 14.24 11.95 -2.33
N LYS A 33 15.47 12.45 -2.40
CA LYS A 33 15.75 13.89 -2.53
C LYS A 33 15.15 14.48 -3.80
N LEU A 34 15.11 13.70 -4.87
CA LEU A 34 14.46 14.10 -6.11
C LEU A 34 12.93 14.13 -5.94
N ARG A 35 12.35 13.10 -5.30
CA ARG A 35 10.93 13.03 -4.97
C ARG A 35 10.48 14.22 -4.12
N SER A 36 11.22 14.57 -3.06
CA SER A 36 10.81 15.64 -2.14
C SER A 36 10.75 17.02 -2.80
N LYS A 37 11.55 17.23 -3.85
CA LYS A 37 11.59 18.47 -4.64
C LYS A 37 10.70 18.44 -5.89
N ALA A 38 10.21 17.27 -6.29
CA ALA A 38 9.35 17.15 -7.47
C ALA A 38 7.92 17.66 -7.14
N PRO A 39 7.26 18.37 -8.07
CA PRO A 39 5.87 18.78 -7.89
C PRO A 39 4.97 17.53 -7.81
N ARG A 40 3.93 17.59 -6.97
CA ARG A 40 2.90 16.54 -6.89
C ARG A 40 2.03 16.65 -8.13
N PHE A 41 2.04 15.62 -8.97
CA PHE A 41 1.21 15.57 -10.17
C PHE A 41 -0.19 15.07 -9.84
N GLU A 42 -1.21 15.71 -10.41
CA GLU A 42 -2.54 15.12 -10.53
C GLU A 42 -2.47 13.97 -11.54
N ALA A 43 -3.14 12.85 -11.28
CA ALA A 43 -2.96 11.62 -12.06
C ALA A 43 -3.59 11.72 -13.46
N HIS A 44 -2.87 12.28 -14.44
CA HIS A 44 -3.37 12.45 -15.82
C HIS A 44 -3.47 11.12 -16.54
N SER A 45 -2.46 10.26 -16.39
CA SER A 45 -2.47 8.90 -16.91
C SER A 45 -2.42 7.89 -15.78
N ASN A 46 -3.50 7.10 -15.62
CA ASN A 46 -3.54 6.01 -14.66
C ASN A 46 -2.35 5.05 -14.78
N GLN A 47 -1.85 4.82 -16.00
CA GLN A 47 -0.72 3.93 -16.25
C GLN A 47 0.60 4.48 -15.70
N GLN A 48 0.85 5.78 -15.88
CA GLN A 48 2.06 6.43 -15.36
C GLN A 48 1.97 6.62 -13.85
N PHE A 49 0.78 6.97 -13.35
CA PHE A 49 0.54 7.09 -11.92
C PHE A 49 0.74 5.76 -11.18
N CYS A 50 0.33 4.62 -11.75
CA CYS A 50 0.61 3.29 -11.19
C CYS A 50 2.11 3.02 -11.03
N ARG A 51 2.90 3.39 -12.05
CA ARG A 51 4.37 3.20 -12.04
C ARG A 51 5.02 4.08 -10.98
N TYR A 52 4.58 5.33 -10.90
CA TYR A 52 5.03 6.29 -9.89
C TYR A 52 4.77 5.76 -8.48
N LEU A 53 3.53 5.35 -8.19
CA LEU A 53 3.14 4.78 -6.89
C LEU A 53 3.95 3.53 -6.53
N PHE A 54 4.26 2.68 -7.52
CA PHE A 54 5.09 1.51 -7.30
C PHE A 54 6.53 1.89 -6.92
N TYR A 55 7.15 2.83 -7.63
CA TYR A 55 8.50 3.31 -7.28
C TYR A 55 8.52 4.02 -5.93
N LEU A 56 7.50 4.84 -5.64
CA LEU A 56 7.32 5.50 -4.36
C LEU A 56 7.23 4.47 -3.22
N GLY A 57 6.41 3.43 -3.38
CA GLY A 57 6.28 2.35 -2.41
C GLY A 57 7.61 1.63 -2.16
N LYS A 58 8.41 1.38 -3.21
CA LYS A 58 9.74 0.76 -3.06
C LYS A 58 10.72 1.64 -2.28
N ILE A 59 10.76 2.94 -2.58
CA ILE A 59 11.64 3.90 -1.87
C ILE A 59 11.26 3.95 -0.39
N ARG A 60 9.97 4.17 -0.09
CA ARG A 60 9.45 4.23 1.29
C ARG A 60 9.72 2.95 2.08
N THR A 61 9.57 1.77 1.45
CA THR A 61 9.88 0.49 2.08
C THR A 61 11.35 0.40 2.55
N ILE A 62 12.28 0.97 1.77
CA ILE A 62 13.71 0.93 2.10
C ILE A 62 14.04 1.91 3.22
N GLN A 63 13.36 3.06 3.23
CA GLN A 63 13.45 4.11 4.26
C GLN A 63 12.73 3.77 5.57
N LEU A 64 12.21 2.54 5.71
CA LEU A 64 11.51 2.04 6.90
C LEU A 64 10.11 2.65 7.13
N GLU A 65 9.58 3.42 6.17
CA GLU A 65 8.22 3.96 6.19
C GLU A 65 7.20 2.93 5.69
N TYR A 66 6.95 1.88 6.47
CA TYR A 66 6.17 0.74 6.02
C TYR A 66 4.67 1.02 5.86
N THR A 67 4.09 1.89 6.68
CA THR A 67 2.65 2.21 6.66
C THR A 67 2.26 2.89 5.34
N ASP A 68 2.98 3.95 4.98
CA ASP A 68 2.78 4.69 3.72
C ASP A 68 3.15 3.86 2.49
N ALA A 69 4.18 3.01 2.61
CA ALA A 69 4.57 2.09 1.55
C ALA A 69 3.46 1.08 1.23
N LYS A 70 2.81 0.52 2.27
CA LYS A 70 1.69 -0.41 2.12
C LYS A 70 0.56 0.24 1.33
N GLU A 71 0.16 1.46 1.69
CA GLU A 71 -0.93 2.17 1.00
C GLU A 71 -0.57 2.44 -0.46
N SER A 72 0.63 2.95 -0.71
CA SER A 72 1.12 3.27 -2.07
C SER A 72 1.15 2.03 -2.97
N LEU A 73 1.65 0.89 -2.45
CA LEU A 73 1.72 -0.37 -3.19
C LEU A 73 0.34 -0.99 -3.44
N LEU A 74 -0.59 -0.88 -2.48
CA LEU A 74 -1.95 -1.37 -2.65
C LEU A 74 -2.74 -0.51 -3.67
N GLN A 75 -2.56 0.81 -3.63
CA GLN A 75 -3.13 1.70 -4.65
C GLN A 75 -2.56 1.38 -6.04
N ALA A 76 -1.24 1.16 -6.15
CA ALA A 76 -0.60 0.75 -7.40
C ALA A 76 -1.16 -0.59 -7.93
N ALA A 77 -1.37 -1.57 -7.04
CA ALA A 77 -1.90 -2.88 -7.41
C ALA A 77 -3.37 -2.82 -7.88
N ARG A 78 -4.19 -1.93 -7.31
CA ARG A 78 -5.61 -1.73 -7.68
C ARG A 78 -5.77 -0.96 -9.00
N LYS A 79 -4.95 0.08 -9.22
CA LYS A 79 -5.01 0.90 -10.43
C LYS A 79 -4.37 0.24 -11.65
N ALA A 80 -3.56 -0.80 -11.46
CA ALA A 80 -2.91 -1.53 -12.56
C ALA A 80 -3.93 -2.26 -13.45
N PRO A 81 -3.80 -2.20 -14.79
CA PRO A 81 -4.72 -2.85 -15.70
C PRO A 81 -4.65 -4.38 -15.58
N THR A 82 -5.78 -5.06 -15.83
CA THR A 82 -5.91 -6.52 -15.72
C THR A 82 -4.97 -7.28 -16.67
N THR A 83 -4.66 -6.70 -17.82
CA THR A 83 -3.75 -7.24 -18.83
C THR A 83 -2.28 -7.29 -18.35
N ALA A 84 -1.87 -6.38 -17.47
CA ALA A 84 -0.49 -6.26 -17.00
C ALA A 84 -0.17 -7.23 -15.83
N ARG A 85 -0.22 -8.54 -16.12
CA ARG A 85 -0.01 -9.59 -15.11
C ARG A 85 1.34 -9.50 -14.41
N GLY A 86 2.43 -9.28 -15.15
CA GLY A 86 3.78 -9.19 -14.59
C GLY A 86 3.94 -8.05 -13.58
N PHE A 87 3.40 -6.87 -13.90
CA PHE A 87 3.44 -5.71 -13.00
C PHE A 87 2.63 -5.96 -11.72
N ARG A 88 1.43 -6.53 -11.83
CA ARG A 88 0.59 -6.90 -10.67
C ARG A 88 1.27 -7.92 -9.77
N ILE A 89 1.92 -8.94 -10.36
CA ILE A 89 2.70 -9.92 -9.60
C ILE A 89 3.79 -9.19 -8.80
N GLN A 90 4.54 -8.29 -9.42
CA GLN A 90 5.61 -7.57 -8.74
C GLN A 90 5.08 -6.66 -7.62
N CYS A 91 4.01 -5.91 -7.85
CA CYS A 91 3.37 -5.10 -6.81
C CYS A 91 2.91 -5.97 -5.63
N ASN A 92 2.30 -7.12 -5.90
CA ASN A 92 1.85 -8.04 -4.86
C ASN A 92 3.01 -8.65 -4.07
N LYS A 93 4.12 -9.04 -4.72
CA LYS A 93 5.33 -9.53 -4.03
C LYS A 93 5.85 -8.50 -3.01
N TRP A 94 5.96 -7.24 -3.44
CA TRP A 94 6.40 -6.14 -2.56
C TRP A 94 5.37 -5.84 -1.46
N ALA A 95 4.07 -5.81 -1.79
CA ALA A 95 3.02 -5.56 -0.82
C ALA A 95 2.96 -6.65 0.27
N ILE A 96 3.19 -7.92 -0.08
CA ILE A 96 3.27 -9.02 0.89
C ILE A 96 4.44 -8.80 1.85
N ILE A 97 5.63 -8.49 1.34
CA ILE A 97 6.80 -8.24 2.19
C ILE A 97 6.55 -7.08 3.15
N VAL A 98 6.00 -5.96 2.66
CA VAL A 98 5.72 -4.79 3.50
C VAL A 98 4.68 -5.12 4.58
N ARG A 99 3.63 -5.88 4.26
CA ARG A 99 2.66 -6.35 5.26
C ARG A 99 3.31 -7.21 6.34
N LEU A 100 4.18 -8.14 5.94
CA LEU A 100 4.92 -8.97 6.89
C LEU A 100 5.88 -8.13 7.76
N LEU A 101 6.47 -7.07 7.22
CA LEU A 101 7.32 -6.13 7.97
C LEU A 101 6.55 -5.27 8.97
N LEU A 102 5.26 -5.02 8.72
CA LEU A 102 4.33 -4.39 9.67
C LEU A 102 3.81 -5.37 10.74
N GLY A 103 4.09 -6.67 10.60
CA GLY A 103 3.55 -7.72 11.46
C GLY A 103 2.09 -8.11 11.12
N GLU A 104 1.57 -7.68 9.97
CA GLU A 104 0.25 -8.08 9.47
C GLU A 104 0.36 -9.29 8.54
N ILE A 105 -0.42 -10.33 8.82
CA ILE A 105 -0.45 -11.53 7.98
C ILE A 105 -1.38 -11.27 6.79
N PRO A 106 -0.90 -11.39 5.53
CA PRO A 106 -1.75 -11.21 4.36
C PRO A 106 -2.77 -12.35 4.21
N GLU A 107 -3.96 -12.01 3.73
CA GLU A 107 -5.01 -12.99 3.46
C GLU A 107 -4.63 -14.01 2.37
N ARG A 108 -5.13 -15.24 2.53
CA ARG A 108 -4.88 -16.35 1.58
C ARG A 108 -5.41 -16.06 0.17
N THR A 109 -6.43 -15.20 0.06
CA THR A 109 -7.05 -14.76 -1.21
C THR A 109 -6.05 -14.07 -2.14
N VAL A 110 -5.07 -13.34 -1.58
CA VAL A 110 -4.02 -12.63 -2.33
C VAL A 110 -3.13 -13.61 -3.11
N PHE A 111 -2.87 -14.80 -2.54
CA PHE A 111 -2.00 -15.81 -3.13
C PHE A 111 -2.72 -16.72 -4.15
N MET A 112 -4.04 -16.78 -4.11
CA MET A 112 -4.85 -17.71 -4.91
C MET A 112 -5.44 -17.08 -6.19
N GLN A 113 -5.02 -15.86 -6.55
CA GLN A 113 -5.47 -15.22 -7.79
C GLN A 113 -5.05 -16.03 -9.03
N LYS A 114 -6.01 -16.28 -9.92
CA LYS A 114 -5.82 -17.07 -11.15
C LYS A 114 -4.63 -16.53 -11.96
N GLY A 115 -3.66 -17.39 -12.26
CA GLY A 115 -2.47 -17.05 -13.06
C GLY A 115 -1.27 -16.45 -12.30
N MET A 116 -1.40 -16.12 -11.01
CA MET A 116 -0.29 -15.56 -10.19
C MET A 116 0.29 -16.55 -9.18
N LYS A 117 -0.36 -17.69 -8.98
CA LYS A 117 0.00 -18.69 -7.95
C LYS A 117 1.45 -19.15 -8.02
N LYS A 118 1.95 -19.49 -9.22
CA LYS A 118 3.33 -20.01 -9.42
C LYS A 118 4.40 -19.01 -8.97
N ALA A 119 4.21 -17.72 -9.26
CA ALA A 119 5.18 -16.68 -8.89
C ALA A 119 5.11 -16.29 -7.40
N LEU A 120 4.00 -16.58 -6.74
CA LEU A 120 3.75 -16.25 -5.33
C LEU A 120 4.04 -17.41 -4.37
N THR A 121 4.30 -18.63 -4.87
CA THR A 121 4.60 -19.80 -4.03
C THR A 121 5.76 -19.57 -3.05
N PRO A 122 6.91 -18.99 -3.45
CA PRO A 122 8.00 -18.72 -2.52
C PRO A 122 7.62 -17.75 -1.39
N TYR A 123 6.83 -16.72 -1.72
CA TYR A 123 6.32 -15.74 -0.76
C TYR A 123 5.23 -16.31 0.15
N PHE A 124 4.50 -17.33 -0.31
CA PHE A 124 3.53 -18.05 0.49
C PHE A 124 4.20 -18.95 1.54
N GLU A 125 5.23 -19.72 1.15
CA GLU A 125 6.04 -20.50 2.10
C GLU A 125 6.71 -19.59 3.14
N LEU A 126 7.24 -18.44 2.69
CA LEU A 126 7.80 -17.41 3.58
C LEU A 126 6.75 -16.90 4.58
N THR A 127 5.55 -16.54 4.10
CA THR A 127 4.45 -16.06 4.96
C THR A 127 4.05 -17.12 5.99
N ASN A 128 4.05 -18.40 5.61
CA ASN A 128 3.73 -19.49 6.52
C ASN A 128 4.76 -19.60 7.65
N ALA A 129 6.05 -19.49 7.33
CA ALA A 129 7.11 -19.49 8.34
C ALA A 129 6.97 -18.31 9.32
N VAL A 130 6.68 -17.09 8.81
CA VAL A 130 6.44 -15.91 9.66
C VAL A 130 5.20 -16.09 10.55
N ARG A 131 4.11 -16.67 10.02
CA ARG A 131 2.87 -16.92 10.78
C ARG A 131 3.07 -17.89 11.93
N VAL A 132 3.83 -18.97 11.70
CA VAL A 132 4.15 -19.96 12.74
C VAL A 132 5.08 -19.36 13.80
N GLY A 133 6.02 -18.51 13.36
CA GLY A 133 7.00 -17.88 14.26
C GLY A 133 8.24 -18.73 14.51
N ASP A 134 8.53 -19.73 13.65
CA ASP A 134 9.71 -20.59 13.76
C ASP A 134 10.89 -20.03 12.93
N LEU A 135 12.02 -19.77 13.61
CA LEU A 135 13.24 -19.22 13.02
C LEU A 135 13.96 -20.22 12.09
N GLU A 136 13.93 -21.51 12.39
CA GLU A 136 14.62 -22.53 11.58
C GLU A 136 13.89 -22.76 10.27
N LEU A 137 12.56 -22.86 10.33
CA LEU A 137 11.72 -22.96 9.13
C LEU A 137 11.91 -21.73 8.24
N PHE A 138 11.95 -20.54 8.85
CA PHE A 138 12.21 -19.29 8.14
C PHE A 138 13.58 -19.31 7.44
N ARG A 139 14.64 -19.76 8.13
CA ARG A 139 15.99 -19.88 7.55
C ARG A 139 16.02 -20.87 6.39
N THR A 140 15.41 -22.04 6.56
CA THR A 140 15.33 -23.09 5.53
C THR A 140 14.62 -22.59 4.26
N VAL A 141 13.49 -21.89 4.42
CA VAL A 141 12.73 -21.32 3.30
C VAL A 141 13.50 -20.16 2.65
N ALA A 142 14.16 -19.32 3.43
CA ALA A 142 14.98 -18.22 2.93
C ALA A 142 16.16 -18.73 2.07
N ASP A 143 16.80 -19.83 2.49
CA ASP A 143 17.91 -20.45 1.76
C ASP A 143 17.41 -21.17 0.50
N LYS A 144 16.31 -21.92 0.58
CA LYS A 144 15.69 -22.62 -0.56
C LYS A 144 15.33 -21.70 -1.72
N PHE A 145 14.84 -20.49 -1.44
CA PHE A 145 14.41 -19.52 -2.46
C PHE A 145 15.33 -18.29 -2.58
N ALA A 146 16.57 -18.39 -2.08
CA ALA A 146 17.53 -17.28 -2.10
C ALA A 146 17.78 -16.70 -3.50
N SER A 147 17.78 -17.54 -4.54
CA SER A 147 17.95 -17.14 -5.94
C SER A 147 16.78 -16.29 -6.44
N THR A 148 15.54 -16.71 -6.16
CA THR A 148 14.32 -15.96 -6.52
C THR A 148 14.29 -14.60 -5.82
N PHE A 149 14.60 -14.55 -4.52
CA PHE A 149 14.60 -13.30 -3.76
C PHE A 149 15.73 -12.34 -4.17
N SER A 150 16.85 -12.87 -4.65
CA SER A 150 17.94 -12.06 -5.19
C SER A 150 17.57 -11.47 -6.54
N ALA A 151 16.92 -12.25 -7.42
CA ALA A 151 16.38 -11.74 -8.69
C ALA A 151 15.35 -10.62 -8.49
N ASP A 152 14.48 -10.76 -7.48
CA ASP A 152 13.46 -9.76 -7.14
C ASP A 152 14.02 -8.52 -6.37
N ARG A 153 15.31 -8.53 -6.02
CA ARG A 153 16.01 -7.52 -5.19
C ARG A 153 15.36 -7.30 -3.81
N THR A 154 14.77 -8.35 -3.23
CA THR A 154 14.08 -8.29 -1.93
C THR A 154 14.87 -8.93 -0.79
N ARG A 155 16.07 -9.46 -1.04
CA ARG A 155 16.92 -10.13 -0.03
C ARG A 155 17.13 -9.30 1.24
N ASN A 156 17.42 -8.01 1.09
CA ASN A 156 17.62 -7.10 2.23
C ASN A 156 16.38 -6.99 3.14
N LEU A 157 15.19 -7.01 2.56
CA LEU A 157 13.94 -6.94 3.31
C LEU A 157 13.63 -8.25 4.02
N ILE A 158 14.00 -9.38 3.41
CA ILE A 158 13.80 -10.70 4.01
C ILE A 158 14.68 -10.89 5.23
N VAL A 159 15.94 -10.46 5.21
CA VAL A 159 16.79 -10.52 6.41
C VAL A 159 16.16 -9.74 7.58
N ARG A 160 15.49 -8.62 7.31
CA ARG A 160 14.76 -7.82 8.31
C ARG A 160 13.50 -8.51 8.84
N LEU A 161 12.92 -9.47 8.11
CA LEU A 161 11.77 -10.24 8.60
C LEU A 161 12.10 -11.10 9.81
N ARG A 162 13.37 -11.43 10.08
CA ARG A 162 13.77 -12.23 11.25
C ARG A 162 13.23 -11.64 12.57
N HIS A 163 13.35 -10.32 12.76
CA HIS A 163 12.80 -9.66 13.95
C HIS A 163 11.27 -9.71 14.00
N ASN A 164 10.61 -9.68 12.83
CA ASN A 164 9.16 -9.81 12.74
C ASN A 164 8.70 -11.24 13.06
N VAL A 165 9.44 -12.28 12.64
CA VAL A 165 9.16 -13.68 13.01
C VAL A 165 9.19 -13.85 14.52
N ILE A 166 10.21 -13.30 15.19
CA ILE A 166 10.33 -13.34 16.65
C ILE A 166 9.15 -12.61 17.31
N ARG A 167 8.81 -11.40 16.81
CA ARG A 167 7.67 -10.62 17.33
C ARG A 167 6.34 -11.36 17.17
N THR A 168 6.09 -11.97 16.02
CA THR A 168 4.87 -12.75 15.77
C THR A 168 4.83 -14.02 16.61
N GLY A 169 5.95 -14.74 16.73
CA GLY A 169 6.06 -15.90 17.62
C GLY A 169 5.78 -15.55 19.07
N LEU A 170 6.35 -14.45 19.56
CA LEU A 170 6.14 -14.00 20.93
C LEU A 170 4.70 -13.52 21.18
N ARG A 171 4.07 -12.85 20.21
CA ARG A 171 2.64 -12.50 20.27
C ARG A 171 1.74 -13.74 20.32
N ASN A 172 2.06 -14.79 19.56
CA ASN A 172 1.33 -16.05 19.63
C ASN A 172 1.47 -16.71 21.01
N ILE A 173 2.66 -16.66 21.61
CA ILE A 173 2.92 -17.17 22.97
C ILE A 173 2.12 -16.38 24.00
N SER A 174 2.11 -15.04 23.94
CA SER A 174 1.39 -14.20 24.91
C SER A 174 -0.12 -14.39 24.87
N ILE A 175 -0.68 -14.68 23.68
CA ILE A 175 -2.11 -14.99 23.52
C ILE A 175 -2.42 -16.40 24.05
N SER A 176 -1.48 -17.34 23.91
CA SER A 176 -1.72 -18.75 24.25
C SER A 176 -1.54 -19.06 25.74
N TYR A 177 -0.71 -18.29 26.45
CA TYR A 177 -0.35 -18.56 27.84
C TYR A 177 -0.52 -17.30 28.71
N SER A 178 -1.18 -17.46 29.86
CA SER A 178 -1.25 -16.40 30.89
C SER A 178 0.09 -16.23 31.63
N ARG A 179 0.81 -17.33 31.85
CA ARG A 179 2.13 -17.37 32.48
C ARG A 179 3.00 -18.39 31.76
N ILE A 180 4.23 -18.02 31.44
CA ILE A 180 5.20 -18.92 30.80
C ILE A 180 6.62 -18.62 31.28
N SER A 181 7.44 -19.65 31.45
CA SER A 181 8.84 -19.50 31.85
C SER A 181 9.70 -18.96 30.70
N LEU A 182 10.72 -18.16 31.00
CA LEU A 182 11.67 -17.65 29.99
C LEU A 182 12.42 -18.78 29.26
N ALA A 183 12.68 -19.90 29.96
CA ALA A 183 13.31 -21.07 29.37
C ALA A 183 12.43 -21.76 28.30
N ASP A 184 11.12 -21.83 28.54
CA ASP A 184 10.18 -22.42 27.58
C ASP A 184 9.94 -21.50 26.38
N ILE A 185 9.96 -20.17 26.58
CA ILE A 185 9.96 -19.21 25.48
C ILE A 185 11.17 -19.43 24.58
N ALA A 186 12.37 -19.56 25.16
CA ALA A 186 13.60 -19.79 24.40
C ALA A 186 13.55 -21.09 23.59
N LYS A 187 13.04 -22.18 24.20
CA LYS A 187 12.85 -23.46 23.51
C LYS A 187 11.85 -23.37 22.36
N LYS A 188 10.74 -22.66 22.54
CA LYS A 188 9.71 -22.50 21.50
C LYS A 188 10.16 -21.62 20.34
N LEU A 189 10.93 -20.58 20.62
CA LEU A 189 11.49 -19.70 19.60
C LEU A 189 12.73 -20.27 18.93
N ARG A 190 13.31 -21.37 19.45
CA ARG A 190 14.55 -22.00 19.00
C ARG A 190 15.67 -20.96 18.87
N LEU A 191 15.97 -20.29 19.98
CA LEU A 191 17.08 -19.32 20.04
C LEU A 191 18.41 -20.07 20.17
N ASP A 192 19.29 -19.94 19.17
CA ASP A 192 20.60 -20.62 19.07
C ASP A 192 21.72 -20.00 19.95
N SER A 193 21.38 -19.30 21.04
CA SER A 193 22.37 -18.56 21.85
C SER A 193 23.00 -19.42 22.96
N GLU A 194 24.23 -19.11 23.35
CA GLU A 194 24.96 -19.74 24.47
C GLU A 194 24.24 -19.53 25.81
N ASN A 195 23.47 -18.44 25.95
CA ASN A 195 22.59 -18.16 27.10
C ASN A 195 21.15 -17.87 26.64
N PRO A 196 20.33 -18.91 26.34
CA PRO A 196 18.99 -18.75 25.77
C PRO A 196 18.03 -17.97 26.67
N VAL A 197 18.22 -18.05 27.99
CA VAL A 197 17.31 -17.43 28.99
C VAL A 197 17.48 -15.91 29.02
N ALA A 198 18.72 -15.40 29.01
CA ALA A 198 19.01 -13.97 29.03
C ALA A 198 18.64 -13.27 27.70
N ASP A 199 18.81 -13.97 26.58
CA ASP A 199 18.39 -13.45 25.27
C ASP A 199 16.85 -13.41 25.16
N ALA A 200 16.16 -14.47 25.61
CA ALA A 200 14.71 -14.47 25.68
C ALA A 200 14.18 -13.33 26.56
N GLU A 201 14.80 -13.09 27.72
CA GLU A 201 14.46 -11.97 28.59
C GLU A 201 14.63 -10.61 27.89
N SER A 202 15.76 -10.40 27.21
CA SER A 202 16.05 -9.15 26.48
C SER A 202 15.06 -8.92 25.33
N ILE A 203 14.70 -9.97 24.60
CA ILE A 203 13.71 -9.93 23.51
C ILE A 203 12.32 -9.60 24.06
N VAL A 204 11.90 -10.25 25.16
CA VAL A 204 10.61 -10.00 25.80
C VAL A 204 10.55 -8.58 26.36
N ALA A 205 11.59 -8.12 27.04
CA ALA A 205 11.68 -6.76 27.57
C ALA A 205 11.60 -5.71 26.45
N LYS A 206 12.28 -5.95 25.32
CA LYS A 206 12.17 -5.11 24.14
C LYS A 206 10.76 -5.11 23.56
N ALA A 207 10.11 -6.26 23.45
CA ALA A 207 8.75 -6.36 22.92
C ALA A 207 7.71 -5.63 23.79
N ILE A 208 7.88 -5.67 25.12
CA ILE A 208 7.04 -4.92 26.07
C ILE A 208 7.28 -3.41 25.90
N ARG A 209 8.53 -2.97 25.85
CA ARG A 209 8.88 -1.55 25.66
C ARG A 209 8.36 -1.00 24.32
N ASP A 210 8.44 -1.79 23.26
CA ASP A 210 7.96 -1.42 21.92
C ASP A 210 6.42 -1.49 21.82
N GLY A 211 5.70 -1.83 22.91
CA GLY A 211 4.24 -1.93 22.96
C GLY A 211 3.68 -3.05 22.09
N ALA A 212 4.51 -4.04 21.74
CA ALA A 212 4.08 -5.16 20.90
C ALA A 212 3.24 -6.17 21.68
N ILE A 213 3.47 -6.27 23.00
CA ILE A 213 2.86 -7.25 23.89
C ILE A 213 2.64 -6.61 25.26
N ASP A 214 1.43 -6.77 25.78
CA ASP A 214 1.07 -6.36 27.13
C ASP A 214 1.40 -7.47 28.14
N ALA A 215 2.63 -7.45 28.64
CA ALA A 215 3.11 -8.40 29.64
C ALA A 215 4.04 -7.74 30.64
N THR A 216 4.21 -8.36 31.80
CA THR A 216 5.21 -7.99 32.83
C THR A 216 6.15 -9.15 33.06
N ILE A 217 7.44 -8.85 33.24
CA ILE A 217 8.47 -9.84 33.55
C ILE A 217 8.63 -9.90 35.07
N ASP A 218 8.56 -11.11 35.63
CA ASP A 218 8.95 -11.38 37.01
C ASP A 218 10.36 -11.98 37.02
N HIS A 219 11.35 -11.15 37.39
CA HIS A 219 12.75 -11.54 37.43
C HIS A 219 13.06 -12.54 38.56
N ALA A 220 12.28 -12.57 39.64
CA ALA A 220 12.55 -13.46 40.77
C ALA A 220 12.21 -14.92 40.46
N ASN A 221 11.11 -15.13 39.72
CA ASN A 221 10.65 -16.46 39.31
C ASN A 221 11.02 -16.83 37.86
N GLY A 222 11.52 -15.88 37.07
CA GLY A 222 11.91 -16.08 35.68
C GLY A 222 10.71 -16.31 34.74
N TRP A 223 9.57 -15.69 35.03
CA TRP A 223 8.32 -15.87 34.28
C TRP A 223 7.90 -14.58 33.57
N MET A 224 7.32 -14.76 32.39
CA MET A 224 6.53 -13.74 31.71
C MET A 224 5.07 -13.93 32.11
N VAL A 225 4.45 -12.88 32.65
CA VAL A 225 3.02 -12.84 32.97
C VAL A 225 2.35 -11.93 31.94
N SER A 226 1.50 -12.50 31.08
CA SER A 226 0.70 -11.69 30.16
C SER A 226 -0.44 -11.04 30.93
N LYS A 227 -0.77 -9.80 30.57
CA LYS A 227 -1.99 -9.16 31.04
C LYS A 227 -3.16 -9.73 30.23
N GLU A 228 -4.25 -10.08 30.91
CA GLU A 228 -5.46 -10.48 30.21
C GLU A 228 -5.92 -9.33 29.31
N THR A 229 -6.28 -9.66 28.07
CA THR A 229 -6.87 -8.70 27.15
C THR A 229 -8.25 -8.32 27.71
N GLY A 230 -8.33 -7.13 28.32
CA GLY A 230 -9.58 -6.59 28.84
C GLY A 230 -10.61 -6.38 27.72
N ASP A 231 -11.84 -6.05 28.10
CA ASP A 231 -12.90 -5.80 27.13
C ASP A 231 -12.57 -4.57 26.26
N VAL A 232 -12.36 -4.83 24.96
CA VAL A 232 -12.03 -3.82 23.95
C VAL A 232 -13.15 -2.77 23.82
N TYR A 233 -14.41 -3.14 24.08
CA TYR A 233 -15.55 -2.21 23.99
C TYR A 233 -15.59 -1.18 25.12
N SER A 234 -14.88 -1.43 26.22
CA SER A 234 -14.71 -0.44 27.28
C SER A 234 -13.74 0.69 26.88
N THR A 235 -13.00 0.52 25.78
CA THR A 235 -12.01 1.49 25.29
C THR A 235 -12.54 2.31 24.11
N ASN A 236 -11.78 3.34 23.72
CA ASN A 236 -12.07 4.18 22.55
C ASN A 236 -11.64 3.53 21.21
N GLU A 237 -11.06 2.32 21.23
CA GLU A 237 -10.59 1.65 20.00
C GLU A 237 -11.69 1.44 18.95
N PRO A 238 -12.92 0.99 19.31
CA PRO A 238 -14.00 0.84 18.33
C PRO A 238 -14.39 2.16 17.68
N GLN A 239 -14.45 3.25 18.44
CA GLN A 239 -14.81 4.57 17.93
C GLN A 239 -13.74 5.11 16.97
N ILE A 240 -12.45 4.92 17.26
CA ILE A 240 -11.35 5.26 16.33
C ILE A 240 -11.46 4.45 15.04
N ALA A 241 -11.75 3.16 15.14
CA ALA A 241 -11.95 2.30 13.97
C ALA A 241 -13.15 2.77 13.13
N PHE A 242 -14.28 3.13 13.75
CA PHE A 242 -15.42 3.69 13.03
C PHE A 242 -15.12 5.04 12.40
N ASN A 243 -14.43 5.94 13.10
CA ASN A 243 -14.05 7.24 12.55
C ASN A 243 -13.23 7.10 11.26
N SER A 244 -12.24 6.19 11.25
CA SER A 244 -11.44 5.92 10.05
C SER A 244 -12.29 5.40 8.87
N ARG A 245 -13.27 4.53 9.15
CA ARG A 245 -14.19 3.98 8.14
C ARG A 245 -15.16 5.03 7.62
N ILE A 246 -15.73 5.85 8.51
CA ILE A 246 -16.65 6.93 8.15
C ILE A 246 -15.93 7.95 7.26
N ALA A 247 -14.72 8.37 7.65
CA ALA A 247 -13.91 9.28 6.84
C ALA A 247 -13.63 8.70 5.44
N PHE A 248 -13.28 7.42 5.35
CA PHE A 248 -13.07 6.76 4.06
C PHE A 248 -14.35 6.73 3.20
N CYS A 249 -15.49 6.35 3.77
CA CYS A 249 -16.77 6.31 3.06
C CYS A 249 -17.23 7.69 2.58
N LEU A 250 -17.12 8.72 3.42
CA LEU A 250 -17.48 10.09 3.07
C LEU A 250 -16.56 10.66 1.98
N ASN A 251 -15.25 10.37 2.04
CA ASN A 251 -14.33 10.76 0.98
C ASN A 251 -14.66 10.09 -0.35
N MET A 252 -14.97 8.79 -0.33
CA MET A 252 -15.40 8.06 -1.53
C MET A 252 -16.71 8.64 -2.10
N HIS A 253 -17.67 8.99 -1.25
CA HIS A 253 -18.91 9.65 -1.68
C HIS A 253 -18.62 11.00 -2.33
N ASN A 254 -17.78 11.84 -1.72
CA ASN A 254 -17.40 13.14 -2.25
C ASN A 254 -16.66 13.02 -3.59
N GLU A 255 -15.75 12.05 -3.74
CA GLU A 255 -15.08 11.76 -5.00
C GLU A 255 -16.05 11.28 -6.09
N ALA A 256 -16.99 10.40 -5.75
CA ALA A 256 -18.01 9.92 -6.67
C ALA A 256 -18.93 11.06 -7.15
N VAL A 257 -19.37 11.94 -6.24
CA VAL A 257 -20.17 13.13 -6.60
C VAL A 257 -19.38 14.10 -7.48
N LYS A 258 -18.09 14.33 -7.19
CA LYS A 258 -17.20 15.14 -8.05
C LYS A 258 -17.04 14.50 -9.43
N ALA A 259 -16.85 13.19 -9.51
CA ALA A 259 -16.72 12.46 -10.76
C ALA A 259 -18.02 12.45 -11.58
N MET A 260 -19.20 12.31 -10.96
CA MET A 260 -20.50 12.41 -11.64
C MET A 260 -20.74 13.79 -12.27
N ARG A 261 -20.13 14.84 -11.71
CA ARG A 261 -20.19 16.18 -12.27
C ARG A 261 -19.27 16.37 -13.48
N PHE A 262 -18.36 15.43 -13.80
CA PHE A 262 -17.41 15.53 -14.91
C PHE A 262 -17.68 14.48 -16.01
N PRO A 263 -17.82 14.88 -17.29
CA PRO A 263 -17.58 16.21 -17.86
C PRO A 263 -18.80 17.13 -17.62
N PRO A 264 -18.64 18.34 -17.05
CA PRO A 264 -19.77 19.18 -16.65
C PRO A 264 -20.63 19.69 -17.82
N ASN A 265 -20.16 19.58 -19.06
CA ASN A 265 -20.77 20.23 -20.21
C ASN A 265 -20.88 19.38 -21.49
N SER A 266 -20.53 18.09 -21.50
CA SER A 266 -20.68 17.28 -22.73
C SER A 266 -22.14 17.10 -23.17
N HIS A 267 -23.07 17.16 -22.21
CA HIS A 267 -24.52 17.17 -22.47
C HIS A 267 -25.10 18.58 -22.62
N LYS A 268 -24.45 19.63 -22.09
CA LYS A 268 -24.84 21.03 -22.36
C LYS A 268 -24.44 21.48 -23.76
N GLU A 269 -23.38 20.91 -24.35
CA GLU A 269 -23.09 21.09 -25.79
C GLU A 269 -24.16 20.46 -26.70
N LYS A 270 -24.91 19.46 -26.20
CA LYS A 270 -26.07 18.91 -26.92
C LYS A 270 -27.32 19.78 -26.77
N GLU A 271 -27.33 20.74 -25.86
CA GLU A 271 -28.45 21.66 -25.64
C GLU A 271 -28.28 22.94 -26.47
N SER A 272 -28.28 22.80 -27.81
CA SER A 272 -28.73 23.87 -28.72
C SER A 272 -28.96 23.40 -30.16
N ALA A 273 -29.51 22.20 -30.40
CA ALA A 273 -30.09 21.93 -31.74
C ALA A 273 -31.40 22.72 -31.91
N GLU A 274 -32.19 22.78 -30.83
CA GLU A 274 -33.48 23.47 -30.75
C GLU A 274 -33.30 25.00 -30.68
N LYS A 275 -32.45 25.51 -29.77
CA LYS A 275 -32.06 26.93 -29.72
C LYS A 275 -31.35 27.44 -30.99
N ARG A 276 -30.77 26.56 -31.80
CA ARG A 276 -30.18 26.93 -33.11
C ARG A 276 -31.25 26.97 -34.21
N ARG A 277 -32.27 26.11 -34.14
CA ARG A 277 -33.47 26.18 -35.00
C ARG A 277 -34.32 27.42 -34.71
N GLU A 278 -34.53 27.75 -33.44
CA GLU A 278 -35.28 28.96 -33.05
C GLU A 278 -34.58 30.24 -33.54
N ARG A 279 -33.24 30.28 -33.52
CA ARG A 279 -32.48 31.42 -34.02
C ARG A 279 -32.58 31.59 -35.55
N LEU A 280 -32.53 30.47 -36.28
CA LEU A 280 -32.72 30.47 -37.73
C LEU A 280 -34.16 30.85 -38.11
N GLN A 281 -35.16 30.41 -37.35
CA GLN A 281 -36.55 30.82 -37.56
C GLN A 281 -36.75 32.31 -37.28
N GLN A 282 -36.14 32.86 -36.22
CA GLN A 282 -36.16 34.30 -35.96
C GLN A 282 -35.46 35.12 -37.04
N GLU A 283 -34.33 34.64 -37.57
CA GLU A 283 -33.65 35.28 -38.71
C GLU A 283 -34.51 35.22 -39.99
N GLU A 284 -35.23 34.11 -40.22
CA GLU A 284 -36.13 33.96 -41.37
C GLU A 284 -37.40 34.83 -41.23
N GLU A 285 -37.94 34.99 -40.02
CA GLU A 285 -39.06 35.92 -39.74
C GLU A 285 -38.63 37.38 -39.87
N LEU A 286 -37.44 37.74 -39.40
CA LEU A 286 -36.88 39.09 -39.59
C LEU A 286 -36.64 39.39 -41.08
N ALA A 287 -36.11 38.44 -41.84
CA ALA A 287 -35.92 38.59 -43.29
C ALA A 287 -37.25 38.75 -44.04
N LYS A 288 -38.31 38.06 -43.61
CA LYS A 288 -39.67 38.26 -44.17
C LYS A 288 -40.25 39.62 -43.81
N HIS A 289 -40.08 40.08 -42.57
CA HIS A 289 -40.55 41.40 -42.16
C HIS A 289 -39.81 42.53 -42.91
N MET A 290 -38.51 42.38 -43.17
CA MET A 290 -37.77 43.33 -43.99
C MET A 290 -38.19 43.31 -45.47
N ALA A 291 -38.54 42.14 -46.01
CA ALA A 291 -39.07 42.02 -47.38
C ALA A 291 -40.49 42.60 -47.51
N GLU A 292 -41.33 42.45 -46.48
CA GLU A 292 -42.66 43.07 -46.41
C GLU A 292 -42.57 44.60 -46.27
N GLU A 293 -41.57 45.13 -45.57
CA GLU A 293 -41.30 46.58 -45.50
C GLU A 293 -40.72 47.16 -46.81
N GLU A 294 -40.02 46.37 -47.64
CA GLU A 294 -39.56 46.79 -48.97
C GLU A 294 -40.66 46.75 -50.05
N ASP A 295 -41.71 45.92 -49.87
CA ASP A 295 -42.86 45.85 -50.78
C ASP A 295 -43.95 46.92 -50.51
N ASP A 296 -43.91 47.60 -49.34
CA ASP A 296 -44.85 48.66 -48.95
C ASP A 296 -44.39 50.08 -49.37
N ASP A 297 -43.25 50.21 -50.05
CA ASP A 297 -42.69 51.49 -50.53
C ASP A 297 -42.78 51.64 -52.08
N PHE A 298 -43.97 51.34 -52.64
CA PHE A 298 -44.34 51.61 -54.05
C PHE A 298 -45.73 52.25 -54.23
#